data_AF-A0A717ATQ8-F1
#
_entry.id   AF-A0A717ATQ8-F1
#
_cell.length_a   1.000
_cell.length_b   1.000
_cell.length_c   1.000
_cell.angle_alpha   90.00
_cell.angle_beta   90.00
_cell.angle_gamma   90.00
#
_symmetry.space_group_name_H-M   'P 1'
#
loop_
_entity.id
_entity.type
_entity.pdbx_description
1 polymer ?
#
loop_
_entity_poly.entity_id
_entity_poly.type
_entity_poly.pdbx_seq_one_letter_code
_entity_poly.pdbx_strand_id
1 'polypeptide(L)'
;MGADKTNNIMTLSSGVSQSLLADVQYFELYSSLALNRKLKNIVLPGFYCGFEPVPGTGLSVRITSENSEGKGAASVDVNNVQISVQQIEDVTVSVKAGATNIIVLEANFEHGVKTTQVDSASSVSAARIYARTDNTIGQNQIELCRVIVPSGATAVTKEMIVLKYRVNRAVGVEFSNEISSTEERKAATPKAVKAAYDLAAGKAPSNH
;
A
#
# COMPACT_ATOMS: atom_id res chain seq x y z
N MET A 1 -2.20 -30.71 43.44
CA MET A 1 -3.32 -30.23 42.58
C MET A 1 -2.82 -28.98 41.87
N GLY A 2 -2.29 -29.13 40.66
CA GLY A 2 -1.75 -28.02 39.88
C GLY A 2 -2.89 -27.30 39.18
N ALA A 3 -3.11 -26.03 39.50
CA ALA A 3 -4.06 -25.19 38.78
C ALA A 3 -3.47 -24.82 37.42
N ASP A 4 -4.13 -25.31 36.36
CA ASP A 4 -3.84 -24.96 34.97
C ASP A 4 -4.13 -23.46 34.76
N LYS A 5 -3.06 -22.68 34.51
CA LYS A 5 -3.08 -21.23 34.35
C LYS A 5 -3.31 -20.80 32.89
N THR A 6 -3.92 -21.63 32.04
CA THR A 6 -4.09 -21.29 30.60
C THR A 6 -5.43 -20.65 30.25
N ASN A 7 -6.40 -20.58 31.15
CA ASN A 7 -7.78 -20.13 30.83
C ASN A 7 -8.02 -18.61 30.75
N ASN A 8 -6.98 -17.76 30.77
CA ASN A 8 -7.13 -16.31 30.65
C ASN A 8 -6.22 -15.70 29.57
N ILE A 9 -5.96 -16.44 28.48
CA ILE A 9 -5.44 -15.80 27.27
C ILE A 9 -6.64 -15.10 26.62
N MET A 10 -6.84 -13.84 26.99
CA MET A 10 -7.74 -12.94 26.26
C MET A 10 -7.16 -12.81 24.85
N THR A 11 -7.69 -13.56 23.90
CA THR A 11 -7.35 -13.43 22.48
C THR A 11 -7.77 -12.02 22.07
N LEU A 12 -6.80 -11.11 21.98
CA LEU A 12 -7.04 -9.69 21.67
C LEU A 12 -7.46 -9.45 20.21
N SER A 13 -7.37 -10.48 19.36
CA SER A 13 -7.97 -10.49 18.04
C SER A 13 -9.34 -11.15 18.12
N SER A 14 -10.39 -10.39 17.83
CA SER A 14 -11.63 -10.99 17.33
C SER A 14 -11.25 -11.94 16.19
N GLY A 15 -11.96 -13.08 16.04
CA GLY A 15 -11.71 -14.08 14.99
C GLY A 15 -12.02 -13.60 13.57
N VAL A 16 -11.74 -12.33 13.28
CA VAL A 16 -12.03 -11.63 12.04
C VAL A 16 -10.78 -11.69 11.20
N SER A 17 -10.75 -12.60 10.21
CA SER A 17 -9.77 -12.48 9.14
C SER A 17 -10.05 -11.19 8.40
N GLN A 18 -9.09 -10.27 8.39
CA GLN A 18 -9.15 -9.04 7.59
C GLN A 18 -8.02 -9.08 6.59
N SER A 19 -8.34 -8.81 5.32
CA SER A 19 -7.35 -8.75 4.25
C SER A 19 -6.34 -7.61 4.44
N LEU A 20 -6.64 -6.66 5.34
CA LEU A 20 -5.78 -5.52 5.69
C LEU A 20 -5.67 -5.39 7.21
N LEU A 21 -4.48 -5.03 7.69
CA LEU A 21 -4.24 -4.64 9.09
C LEU A 21 -3.58 -3.26 9.15
N ALA A 22 -4.25 -2.31 9.79
CA ALA A 22 -3.72 -1.02 10.19
C ALA A 22 -3.03 -1.11 11.56
N ASP A 23 -1.98 -0.32 11.74
CA ASP A 23 -1.28 -0.12 13.02
C ASP A 23 -2.21 0.37 14.13
N VAL A 24 -1.77 0.19 15.38
CA VAL A 24 -2.53 0.22 16.64
C VAL A 24 -3.87 0.94 16.60
N GLN A 25 -4.93 0.14 16.73
CA GLN A 25 -6.33 0.59 16.71
C GLN A 25 -6.97 0.60 18.11
N TYR A 26 -6.17 0.44 19.18
CA TYR A 26 -6.70 0.25 20.52
C TYR A 26 -7.35 1.52 21.08
N PHE A 27 -8.49 1.35 21.74
CA PHE A 27 -9.40 2.39 22.26
C PHE A 27 -8.79 3.35 23.31
N GLU A 28 -7.52 3.15 23.66
CA GLU A 28 -6.80 3.95 24.65
C GLU A 28 -6.06 5.12 23.98
N LEU A 29 -6.07 6.28 24.64
CA LEU A 29 -5.56 7.54 24.10
C LEU A 29 -4.05 7.54 23.92
N TYR A 30 -3.31 7.29 24.99
CA TYR A 30 -1.92 7.70 25.10
C TYR A 30 -0.99 6.78 24.31
N SER A 31 -1.14 5.47 24.47
CA SER A 31 -0.24 4.47 23.87
C SER A 31 -0.48 4.35 22.37
N SER A 32 -1.74 4.27 21.95
CA SER A 32 -2.12 4.18 20.54
C SER A 32 -1.70 5.43 19.77
N LEU A 33 -1.97 6.63 20.30
CA LEU A 33 -1.52 7.86 19.68
C LEU A 33 -0.01 7.99 19.64
N ALA A 34 0.69 7.67 20.74
CA ALA A 34 2.15 7.79 20.78
C ALA A 34 2.80 6.91 19.71
N LEU A 35 2.30 5.68 19.53
CA LEU A 35 2.82 4.75 18.54
C LEU A 35 2.47 5.18 17.11
N ASN A 36 1.22 5.55 16.85
CA ASN A 36 0.80 5.99 15.51
C ASN A 36 1.40 7.37 15.12
N ARG A 37 1.76 8.21 16.08
CA ARG A 37 2.48 9.48 15.82
C ARG A 37 3.97 9.27 15.56
N LYS A 38 4.56 8.15 16.01
CA LYS A 38 6.01 7.92 15.97
C LYS A 38 6.59 8.05 14.56
N LEU A 39 5.85 7.64 13.54
CA LEU A 39 6.29 7.70 12.14
C LEU A 39 5.81 8.95 11.39
N LYS A 40 5.00 9.80 12.02
CA LYS A 40 4.50 11.04 11.41
C LYS A 40 5.64 11.95 11.02
N ASN A 41 5.63 12.40 9.76
CA ASN A 41 6.67 13.22 9.12
C ASN A 41 8.06 12.55 9.01
N ILE A 42 8.21 11.28 9.40
CA ILE A 42 9.43 10.48 9.18
C ILE A 42 9.21 9.54 8.00
N VAL A 43 8.06 8.88 7.97
CA VAL A 43 7.60 8.00 6.90
C VAL A 43 6.57 8.77 6.08
N LEU A 44 6.77 8.84 4.77
CA LEU A 44 5.85 9.54 3.88
C LEU A 44 4.73 8.60 3.41
N PRO A 45 3.54 9.12 3.09
CA PRO A 45 2.48 8.32 2.53
C PRO A 45 2.89 7.66 1.20
N GLY A 46 2.46 6.41 1.03
CA GLY A 46 2.72 5.61 -0.16
C GLY A 46 2.89 4.12 0.13
N PHE A 47 3.22 3.37 -0.92
CA PHE A 47 3.39 1.91 -0.88
C PHE A 47 4.86 1.55 -0.84
N TYR A 48 5.26 0.73 0.13
CA TYR A 48 6.64 0.32 0.37
C TYR A 48 6.98 -1.05 -0.23
N CYS A 49 5.99 -1.93 -0.31
CA CYS A 49 6.07 -3.21 -1.04
C CYS A 49 4.65 -3.77 -1.25
N GLY A 50 4.49 -4.71 -2.18
CA GLY A 50 3.22 -5.39 -2.46
C GLY A 50 2.13 -4.43 -2.94
N PHE A 51 0.86 -4.70 -2.62
CA PHE A 51 -0.30 -3.89 -3.08
C PHE A 51 -0.33 -3.67 -4.59
N GLU A 52 -0.04 -4.72 -5.36
CA GLU A 52 -0.02 -4.71 -6.81
C GLU A 52 -1.42 -4.91 -7.37
N PRO A 53 -1.94 -3.98 -8.19
CA PRO A 53 -3.20 -4.17 -8.88
C PRO A 53 -2.98 -5.05 -10.11
N VAL A 54 -3.65 -6.20 -10.15
CA VAL A 54 -3.71 -7.09 -11.31
C VAL A 54 -5.16 -7.27 -11.75
N PRO A 55 -5.41 -7.60 -13.04
CA PRO A 55 -6.75 -7.94 -13.49
C PRO A 55 -7.38 -9.04 -12.63
N GLY A 56 -8.60 -8.80 -12.16
CA GLY A 56 -9.41 -9.78 -11.44
C GLY A 56 -10.35 -10.54 -12.38
N THR A 57 -11.31 -11.26 -11.80
CA THR A 57 -12.38 -11.91 -12.57
C THR A 57 -13.45 -10.88 -12.95
N GLY A 58 -13.84 -10.86 -14.23
CA GLY A 58 -14.82 -9.90 -14.74
C GLY A 58 -14.41 -8.44 -14.50
N LEU A 59 -15.37 -7.59 -14.18
CA LEU A 59 -15.14 -6.17 -13.89
C LEU A 59 -14.59 -5.96 -12.47
N SER A 60 -13.43 -6.56 -12.19
CA SER A 60 -12.73 -6.39 -10.92
C SER A 60 -11.22 -6.25 -11.09
N VAL A 61 -10.60 -5.64 -10.10
CA VAL A 61 -9.16 -5.61 -9.91
C VAL A 61 -8.83 -6.37 -8.64
N ARG A 62 -7.87 -7.30 -8.72
CA ARG A 62 -7.31 -7.99 -7.57
C ARG A 62 -6.08 -7.23 -7.12
N ILE A 63 -6.07 -6.78 -5.87
CA ILE A 63 -4.88 -6.21 -5.25
C ILE A 63 -4.15 -7.34 -4.54
N THR A 64 -2.89 -7.56 -4.88
CA THR A 64 -2.11 -8.69 -4.37
C THR A 64 -0.70 -8.28 -3.93
N SER A 65 -0.12 -9.08 -3.04
CA SER A 65 1.29 -8.98 -2.64
C SER A 65 2.09 -10.23 -3.00
N GLU A 66 1.53 -11.15 -3.79
CA GLU A 66 2.17 -12.43 -4.16
C GLU A 66 3.55 -12.26 -4.81
N ASN A 67 3.79 -11.15 -5.51
CA ASN A 67 5.06 -10.87 -6.19
C ASN A 67 6.06 -10.05 -5.36
N SER A 68 5.79 -9.80 -4.08
CA SER A 68 6.67 -9.04 -3.20
C SER A 68 7.42 -9.93 -2.21
N GLU A 69 8.58 -9.48 -1.71
CA GLU A 69 9.41 -10.23 -0.74
C GLU A 69 8.73 -10.49 0.62
N GLY A 70 7.48 -10.06 0.81
CA GLY A 70 6.72 -10.26 2.02
C GLY A 70 5.25 -9.82 1.86
N LYS A 71 4.62 -9.53 3.00
CA LYS A 71 3.29 -8.91 3.00
C LYS A 71 3.38 -7.50 2.45
N GLY A 72 2.33 -7.04 1.75
CA GLY A 72 2.29 -5.66 1.27
C GLY A 72 2.35 -4.70 2.45
N ALA A 73 3.10 -3.62 2.31
CA ALA A 73 3.21 -2.58 3.33
C ALA A 73 2.99 -1.21 2.72
N ALA A 74 2.12 -0.42 3.34
CA ALA A 74 1.81 0.94 2.96
C ALA A 74 1.81 1.85 4.19
N SER A 75 1.97 3.15 3.96
CA SER A 75 1.83 4.18 4.97
C SER A 75 0.81 5.21 4.51
N VAL A 76 -0.12 5.56 5.39
CA VAL A 76 -1.21 6.50 5.12
C VAL A 76 -1.15 7.63 6.14
N ASP A 77 -1.18 8.87 5.65
CA ASP A 77 -1.32 10.05 6.53
C ASP A 77 -2.75 10.11 7.03
N VAL A 78 -2.95 10.14 8.34
CA VAL A 78 -4.28 10.33 8.94
C VAL A 78 -4.19 11.50 9.92
N ASN A 79 -4.17 12.72 9.37
CA ASN A 79 -4.08 13.97 10.11
C ASN A 79 -2.81 14.07 10.98
N ASN A 80 -2.93 13.79 12.28
CA ASN A 80 -1.85 13.95 13.26
C ASN A 80 -1.03 12.68 13.47
N VAL A 81 -1.40 11.59 12.78
CA VAL A 81 -0.74 10.29 12.89
C VAL A 81 -0.38 9.74 11.51
N GLN A 82 0.53 8.78 11.50
CA GLN A 82 0.93 8.03 10.31
C GLN A 82 0.56 6.57 10.55
N ILE A 83 -0.37 6.04 9.77
CA ILE A 83 -0.87 4.68 9.95
C ILE A 83 -0.19 3.77 8.94
N SER A 84 0.55 2.77 9.42
CA SER A 84 1.02 1.69 8.55
C SER A 84 -0.13 0.71 8.29
N VAL A 85 -0.23 0.22 7.06
CA VAL A 85 -1.20 -0.79 6.66
C VAL A 85 -0.47 -1.97 6.02
N GLN A 86 -0.76 -3.18 6.48
CA GLN A 86 -0.27 -4.42 5.91
C GLN A 86 -1.36 -5.15 5.14
N GLN A 87 -1.00 -5.71 3.98
CA GLN A 87 -1.85 -6.62 3.24
C GLN A 87 -1.66 -8.06 3.73
N ILE A 88 -2.71 -8.66 4.26
CA ILE A 88 -2.72 -10.04 4.76
C ILE A 88 -3.18 -11.03 3.69
N GLU A 89 -4.21 -10.64 2.94
CA GLU A 89 -4.82 -11.43 1.86
C GLU A 89 -5.08 -10.53 0.65
N ASP A 90 -5.32 -11.16 -0.50
CA ASP A 90 -5.74 -10.44 -1.71
C ASP A 90 -7.07 -9.72 -1.49
N VAL A 91 -7.17 -8.50 -2.04
CA VAL A 91 -8.42 -7.72 -2.01
C VAL A 91 -8.99 -7.61 -3.40
N THR A 92 -10.20 -8.11 -3.62
CA THR A 92 -10.91 -7.96 -4.89
C THR A 92 -11.80 -6.74 -4.86
N VAL A 93 -11.59 -5.82 -5.81
CA VAL A 93 -12.30 -4.55 -5.90
C VAL A 93 -13.11 -4.52 -7.19
N SER A 94 -14.42 -4.38 -7.09
CA SER A 94 -15.30 -4.22 -8.25
C SER A 94 -15.15 -2.82 -8.87
N VAL A 95 -15.20 -2.75 -10.20
CA VAL A 95 -15.09 -1.49 -10.97
C VAL A 95 -16.30 -1.33 -11.89
N LYS A 96 -16.61 -0.08 -12.25
CA LYS A 96 -17.71 0.27 -13.17
C LYS A 96 -17.20 0.41 -14.59
N ALA A 97 -17.90 -0.20 -15.56
CA ALA A 97 -17.68 0.03 -16.97
C ALA A 97 -18.08 1.44 -17.41
N GLY A 98 -17.44 1.95 -18.46
CA GLY A 98 -17.68 3.31 -18.97
C GLY A 98 -17.20 4.43 -18.05
N ALA A 99 -16.31 4.14 -17.10
CA ALA A 99 -15.84 5.09 -16.09
C ALA A 99 -14.35 4.93 -15.79
N THR A 100 -13.75 6.01 -15.27
CA THR A 100 -12.46 5.92 -14.58
C THR A 100 -12.72 5.60 -13.11
N ASN A 101 -12.23 4.44 -12.67
CA ASN A 101 -12.33 3.99 -11.30
C ASN A 101 -11.00 4.25 -10.60
N ILE A 102 -11.00 5.05 -9.55
CA ILE A 102 -9.83 5.30 -8.72
C ILE A 102 -9.84 4.29 -7.59
N ILE A 103 -8.82 3.42 -7.54
CA ILE A 103 -8.64 2.46 -6.46
C ILE A 103 -7.80 3.13 -5.38
N VAL A 104 -8.37 3.26 -4.20
CA VAL A 104 -7.71 3.91 -3.06
C VAL A 104 -7.49 2.93 -1.94
N LEU A 105 -6.36 3.06 -1.24
CA LEU A 105 -6.18 2.51 0.09
C LEU A 105 -6.53 3.61 1.11
N GLU A 106 -7.52 3.34 1.95
CA GLU A 106 -7.90 4.19 3.07
C GLU A 106 -7.45 3.57 4.38
N ALA A 107 -6.96 4.38 5.30
CA ALA A 107 -6.78 4.00 6.70
C ALA A 107 -7.52 4.99 7.61
N ASN A 108 -8.10 4.51 8.70
CA ASN A 108 -8.81 5.35 9.66
C ASN A 108 -8.26 5.12 11.05
N PHE A 109 -8.15 6.22 11.79
CA PHE A 109 -7.82 6.20 13.20
C PHE A 109 -8.45 7.43 13.85
N GLU A 110 -9.28 7.21 14.85
CA GLU A 110 -9.86 8.27 15.67
C GLU A 110 -9.89 7.79 17.13
N HIS A 111 -9.46 8.66 18.03
CA HIS A 111 -9.44 8.34 19.45
C HIS A 111 -10.85 8.09 19.98
N GLY A 112 -11.03 7.01 20.76
CA GLY A 112 -12.32 6.65 21.33
C GLY A 112 -13.29 6.04 20.32
N VAL A 113 -12.85 5.76 19.09
CA VAL A 113 -13.64 5.07 18.08
C VAL A 113 -13.06 3.68 17.85
N LYS A 114 -13.87 2.65 18.08
CA LYS A 114 -13.48 1.28 17.74
C LYS A 114 -13.59 1.09 16.23
N THR A 115 -12.54 0.62 15.59
CA THR A 115 -12.59 0.22 14.18
C THR A 115 -12.93 -1.25 14.03
N THR A 116 -13.17 -1.70 12.80
CA THR A 116 -13.44 -3.11 12.47
C THR A 116 -12.38 -4.08 13.00
N GLN A 117 -11.14 -3.63 13.21
CA GLN A 117 -10.07 -4.44 13.82
C GLN A 117 -10.23 -4.68 15.31
N VAL A 118 -10.88 -3.76 16.03
CA VAL A 118 -11.15 -3.90 17.47
C VAL A 118 -12.54 -4.50 17.70
N ASP A 119 -13.50 -4.16 16.85
CA ASP A 119 -14.89 -4.58 16.95
C ASP A 119 -15.46 -4.80 15.55
N SER A 120 -15.74 -6.05 15.18
CA SER A 120 -16.29 -6.38 13.86
C SER A 120 -17.67 -5.81 13.60
N ALA A 121 -18.41 -5.41 14.64
CA ALA A 121 -19.70 -4.73 14.50
C ALA A 121 -19.54 -3.22 14.20
N SER A 122 -18.31 -2.69 14.27
CA SER A 122 -18.05 -1.28 13.95
C SER A 122 -18.33 -0.97 12.49
N SER A 123 -18.91 0.21 12.22
CA SER A 123 -19.06 0.77 10.88
C SER A 123 -17.80 1.46 10.37
N VAL A 124 -16.77 1.62 11.21
CA VAL A 124 -15.54 2.33 10.88
C VAL A 124 -14.46 1.32 10.51
N SER A 125 -14.13 1.22 9.22
CA SER A 125 -13.05 0.35 8.76
C SER A 125 -11.69 0.85 9.23
N ALA A 126 -10.86 0.00 9.84
CA ALA A 126 -9.49 0.36 10.20
C ALA A 126 -8.63 0.65 8.98
N ALA A 127 -8.72 -0.22 7.97
CA ALA A 127 -8.21 0.00 6.63
C ALA A 127 -9.15 -0.67 5.63
N ARG A 128 -9.24 -0.11 4.42
CA ARG A 128 -9.99 -0.71 3.32
C ARG A 128 -9.44 -0.27 1.97
N ILE A 129 -9.59 -1.12 0.97
CA ILE A 129 -9.37 -0.78 -0.43
C ILE A 129 -10.72 -0.80 -1.13
N TYR A 130 -11.01 0.25 -1.90
CA TYR A 130 -12.25 0.34 -2.65
C TYR A 130 -12.10 1.24 -3.89
N ALA A 131 -13.04 1.10 -4.82
CA ALA A 131 -13.11 1.93 -6.01
C ALA A 131 -13.98 3.16 -5.77
N ARG A 132 -13.54 4.29 -6.32
CA ARG A 132 -14.28 5.55 -6.39
C ARG A 132 -14.36 6.02 -7.84
N THR A 133 -15.33 6.87 -8.15
CA THR A 133 -15.47 7.49 -9.48
C THR A 133 -15.42 9.02 -9.42
N ASP A 134 -15.24 9.60 -8.23
CA ASP A 134 -14.92 11.01 -8.07
C ASP A 134 -13.41 11.24 -8.24
N ASN A 135 -13.02 12.45 -8.63
CA ASN A 135 -11.61 12.79 -8.87
C ASN A 135 -10.88 13.29 -7.61
N THR A 136 -11.44 13.06 -6.43
CA THR A 136 -10.95 13.61 -5.16
C THR A 136 -10.43 12.50 -4.25
N ILE A 137 -9.13 12.57 -3.92
CA ILE A 137 -8.52 11.68 -2.92
C ILE A 137 -8.74 12.28 -1.53
N GLY A 138 -9.30 11.48 -0.62
CA GLY A 138 -9.47 11.89 0.77
C GLY A 138 -8.13 12.08 1.50
N GLN A 139 -8.12 12.87 2.56
CA GLN A 139 -6.89 13.15 3.33
C GLN A 139 -6.26 11.89 3.95
N ASN A 140 -7.09 10.90 4.27
CA ASN A 140 -6.74 9.61 4.84
C ASN A 140 -6.62 8.50 3.77
N GLN A 141 -6.38 8.88 2.52
CA GLN A 141 -6.37 7.98 1.37
C GLN A 141 -5.09 8.16 0.56
N ILE A 142 -4.59 7.06 0.02
CA ILE A 142 -3.55 7.07 -1.01
C ILE A 142 -4.06 6.34 -2.25
N GLU A 143 -3.72 6.87 -3.42
CA GLU A 143 -4.15 6.32 -4.70
C GLU A 143 -3.27 5.12 -5.09
N LEU A 144 -3.89 3.96 -5.29
CA LEU A 144 -3.22 2.71 -5.66
C LEU A 144 -3.09 2.59 -7.18
N CYS A 145 -4.18 2.85 -7.90
CA CYS A 145 -4.20 2.93 -9.36
C CYS A 145 -5.48 3.58 -9.86
N ARG A 146 -5.52 3.92 -11.15
CA ARG A 146 -6.77 4.16 -11.88
C ARG A 146 -7.06 3.01 -12.82
N VAL A 147 -8.32 2.65 -12.95
CA VAL A 147 -8.80 1.63 -13.87
C VAL A 147 -9.75 2.30 -14.85
N ILE A 148 -9.28 2.51 -16.07
CA ILE A 148 -10.04 3.17 -17.13
C ILE A 148 -10.78 2.08 -17.89
N VAL A 149 -12.06 1.89 -17.58
CA VAL A 149 -12.86 0.80 -18.14
C VAL A 149 -13.75 1.34 -19.28
N PRO A 150 -13.56 0.89 -20.54
CA PRO A 150 -14.42 1.29 -21.64
C PRO A 150 -15.89 0.90 -21.43
N SER A 151 -16.81 1.62 -22.09
CA SER A 151 -18.23 1.24 -22.11
C SER A 151 -18.39 -0.14 -22.76
N GLY A 152 -19.19 -1.00 -22.14
CA GLY A 152 -19.45 -2.37 -22.64
C GLY A 152 -18.35 -3.39 -22.35
N ALA A 153 -17.26 -3.02 -21.68
CA ALA A 153 -16.28 -3.99 -21.20
C ALA A 153 -16.92 -4.95 -20.18
N THR A 154 -16.56 -6.23 -20.25
CA THR A 154 -17.03 -7.28 -19.34
C THR A 154 -15.94 -7.79 -18.41
N ALA A 155 -14.68 -7.44 -18.68
CA ALA A 155 -13.53 -7.76 -17.87
C ALA A 155 -12.50 -6.64 -17.86
N VAL A 156 -11.73 -6.52 -16.76
CA VAL A 156 -10.56 -5.64 -16.69
C VAL A 156 -9.37 -6.29 -17.39
N THR A 157 -8.63 -5.53 -18.18
CA THR A 157 -7.33 -5.96 -18.74
C THR A 157 -6.18 -5.19 -18.11
N LYS A 158 -4.94 -5.65 -18.33
CA LYS A 158 -3.74 -5.03 -17.75
C LYS A 158 -3.55 -3.59 -18.24
N GLU A 159 -3.92 -3.32 -19.49
CA GLU A 159 -3.80 -2.01 -20.14
C GLU A 159 -4.78 -0.98 -19.58
N MET A 160 -5.88 -1.43 -18.98
CA MET A 160 -6.85 -0.55 -18.31
C MET A 160 -6.33 -0.03 -16.96
N ILE A 161 -5.32 -0.68 -16.37
CA ILE A 161 -4.76 -0.34 -15.06
C ILE A 161 -3.59 0.65 -15.24
N VAL A 162 -3.81 1.87 -14.76
CA VAL A 162 -2.86 2.98 -14.82
C VAL A 162 -2.23 3.19 -13.45
N LEU A 163 -0.90 2.98 -13.38
CA LEU A 163 -0.11 3.11 -12.15
C LEU A 163 0.55 4.48 -11.97
N LYS A 164 0.37 5.41 -12.91
CA LYS A 164 1.04 6.73 -12.91
C LYS A 164 0.89 7.51 -11.60
N TYR A 165 -0.24 7.36 -10.93
CA TYR A 165 -0.58 8.10 -9.70
C TYR A 165 -0.19 7.35 -8.42
N ARG A 166 0.24 6.09 -8.55
CA ARG A 166 0.70 5.28 -7.42
C ARG A 166 2.02 5.84 -6.91
N VAL A 167 2.06 6.16 -5.62
CA VAL A 167 3.28 6.65 -4.98
C VAL A 167 4.01 5.47 -4.35
N ASN A 168 5.01 4.96 -5.06
CA ASN A 168 5.93 3.96 -4.50
C ASN A 168 6.97 4.66 -3.63
N ARG A 169 7.23 4.08 -2.46
CA ARG A 169 8.24 4.51 -1.51
C ARG A 169 9.15 3.32 -1.23
N ALA A 170 10.33 3.61 -0.73
CA ALA A 170 11.16 2.64 -0.03
C ALA A 170 11.50 3.21 1.35
N VAL A 171 12.28 2.52 2.15
CA VAL A 171 12.96 3.12 3.32
C VAL A 171 14.44 3.21 2.95
N GLY A 172 15.04 4.40 3.02
CA GLY A 172 16.43 4.62 2.61
C GLY A 172 16.67 4.64 1.09
N VAL A 173 17.93 4.46 0.69
CA VAL A 173 18.36 4.37 -0.71
C VAL A 173 18.77 2.93 -1.01
N GLU A 174 18.30 2.39 -2.12
CA GLU A 174 18.74 1.08 -2.61
C GLU A 174 19.97 1.29 -3.50
N PHE A 175 21.02 0.50 -3.29
CA PHE A 175 22.19 0.53 -4.16
C PHE A 175 21.97 -0.40 -5.36
N SER A 176 21.93 0.17 -6.57
CA SER A 176 21.68 -0.57 -7.81
C SER A 176 22.91 -0.62 -8.72
N ASN A 177 23.08 -1.76 -9.40
CA ASN A 177 24.06 -1.94 -10.48
C ASN A 177 23.51 -1.58 -11.87
N GLU A 178 22.24 -1.18 -11.96
CA GLU A 178 21.61 -0.69 -13.19
C GLU A 178 22.23 0.65 -13.61
N ILE A 179 22.47 0.85 -14.91
CA ILE A 179 23.03 2.09 -15.46
C ILE A 179 21.97 3.06 -15.98
N SER A 180 20.70 2.69 -15.84
CA SER A 180 19.54 3.52 -16.19
C SER A 180 18.40 3.20 -15.24
N SER A 181 17.90 4.20 -14.53
CA SER A 181 16.70 4.11 -13.71
C SER A 181 16.01 5.47 -13.68
N THR A 182 14.69 5.47 -13.59
CA THR A 182 13.89 6.67 -13.34
C THR A 182 13.48 6.79 -11.87
N GLU A 183 13.92 5.85 -11.03
CA GLU A 183 13.57 5.81 -9.61
C GLU A 183 14.53 6.67 -8.79
N GLU A 184 14.01 7.70 -8.13
CA GLU A 184 14.78 8.62 -7.26
C GLU A 184 15.42 7.94 -6.04
N ARG A 185 15.05 6.69 -5.77
CA ARG A 185 15.46 5.94 -4.57
C ARG A 185 16.58 4.95 -4.84
N LYS A 186 16.98 4.77 -6.10
CA LYS A 186 18.10 3.92 -6.49
C LYS A 186 19.36 4.76 -6.64
N ALA A 187 20.30 4.57 -5.73
CA ALA A 187 21.64 5.15 -5.84
C ALA A 187 22.51 4.23 -6.71
N ALA A 188 23.23 4.81 -7.67
CA ALA A 188 24.18 4.07 -8.49
C ALA A 188 25.35 3.56 -7.64
N THR A 189 25.67 2.26 -7.73
CA THR A 189 26.93 1.74 -7.17
C THR A 189 28.13 2.23 -7.98
N PRO A 190 29.36 2.20 -7.43
CA PRO A 190 30.57 2.40 -8.22
C PRO A 190 30.66 1.49 -9.45
N LYS A 191 30.09 0.28 -9.38
CA LYS A 191 30.01 -0.67 -10.51
C LYS A 191 29.07 -0.16 -11.61
N ALA A 192 27.89 0.36 -11.26
CA ALA A 192 26.99 1.00 -12.23
C ALA A 192 27.67 2.22 -12.88
N VAL A 193 28.32 3.07 -12.09
CA VAL A 193 29.05 4.25 -12.60
C VAL A 193 30.13 3.84 -13.60
N LYS A 194 30.92 2.80 -13.29
CA LYS A 194 31.94 2.28 -14.22
C LYS A 194 31.31 1.72 -15.50
N ALA A 195 30.24 0.93 -15.38
CA ALA A 195 29.57 0.34 -16.55
C ALA A 195 28.96 1.42 -17.47
N ALA A 196 28.38 2.48 -16.91
CA ALA A 196 27.88 3.62 -17.67
C ALA A 196 29.03 4.37 -18.37
N TYR A 197 30.16 4.57 -17.68
CA TYR A 197 31.37 5.16 -18.24
C TYR A 197 31.93 4.33 -19.41
N ASP A 198 32.12 3.02 -19.22
CA ASP A 198 32.66 2.13 -20.26
C ASP A 198 31.74 2.12 -21.50
N LEU A 199 30.41 2.11 -21.29
CA LEU A 199 29.43 2.19 -22.39
C LEU A 199 29.49 3.52 -23.14
N ALA A 200 29.64 4.63 -22.42
CA ALA A 200 29.78 5.96 -23.03
C ALA A 200 31.10 6.07 -23.81
N ALA A 201 32.20 5.58 -23.23
CA ALA A 201 33.51 5.57 -23.88
C ALA A 201 33.52 4.70 -25.15
N GLY A 202 32.85 3.54 -25.13
CA GLY A 202 32.72 2.67 -26.31
C GLY A 202 31.83 3.24 -27.43
N LYS A 203 31.00 4.24 -27.13
CA LYS A 203 30.15 4.95 -28.11
C LYS A 203 30.70 6.31 -28.51
N ALA A 204 31.77 6.78 -27.87
CA ALA A 204 32.43 8.01 -28.27
C ALA A 204 32.96 7.84 -29.70
N PRO A 205 32.64 8.76 -30.63
CA PRO A 205 33.23 8.70 -31.97
C PRO A 205 34.74 8.75 -31.82
N SER A 206 35.44 7.84 -32.48
CA SER A 206 36.89 7.91 -32.64
C SER A 206 37.21 9.10 -33.52
N ASN A 207 37.22 10.31 -32.93
CA ASN A 207 37.60 11.51 -33.64
C ASN A 207 39.08 11.83 -33.37
N HIS A 208 39.80 11.68 -34.48
CA HIS A 208 41.18 12.05 -34.83
C HIS A 208 42.31 11.11 -34.40
#